data_AF-A5VL82-F1
#
_entry.id   AF-A5VL82-F1
#
_cell.length_a   1.000
_cell.length_b   1.000
_cell.length_c   1.000
_cell.angle_alpha   90.00
_cell.angle_beta   90.00
_cell.angle_gamma   90.00
#
_symmetry.space_group_name_H-M   'P 1'
#
loop_
_entity.id
_entity.type
_entity.pdbx_description
1 polymer ?
#
loop_
_entity_poly.entity_id
_entity_poly.type
_entity_poly.pdbx_seq_one_letter_code
_entity_poly.pdbx_strand_id
1 'polypeptide(L)'
;MDILTEIEQNLVKSGSLFEAEQIILKGVLELGQAIMQNFLESLDRSLKSQTPANYQVINKQPQTLNFIFGPVTFQRRYYQAGTKKREFYLDQQLKIKPRRRLSPHYLMMMAKIAQTTTMRNTADILNLVFDSGITADSVMHAVHELGNQIANQIINRHDFLSVGHQGRLEARLSDYLARHYKLAGQTVFLASDAGPGYEPAKLLSLVPQGAHGEYFLDRYHCLQKIEYTLGRHNELAMRAIKAVRHHDQAELTIILDTYESQNLTEKQADDLMRLRKYLQRNWRYILSPQMRGFKDIHLIGSVESSHRAFTYRMKKQGKSWTEQGAKAMIGLIEARMNGELQASLNTILEQLTVLPRVAQTRLLQEMHIRTGEFLRKAPTKPSIGAVQGIIPINTATSRPMG
;
A
#
# COMPACT_ATOMS: atom_id res chain seq x y z
N MET A 1 32.20 -10.40 29.53
CA MET A 1 31.59 -9.75 30.70
C MET A 1 30.14 -10.19 30.71
N ASP A 2 29.56 -10.54 31.86
CA ASP A 2 28.16 -10.98 31.97
C ASP A 2 27.24 -9.77 31.77
N ILE A 3 26.30 -9.85 30.81
CA ILE A 3 25.37 -8.76 30.44
C ILE A 3 24.59 -8.31 31.68
N LEU A 4 24.25 -9.24 32.59
CA LEU A 4 23.55 -8.92 33.83
C LEU A 4 24.42 -8.08 34.78
N THR A 5 25.72 -8.35 34.86
CA THR A 5 26.65 -7.57 35.66
C THR A 5 26.89 -6.16 35.09
N GLU A 6 26.87 -5.98 33.75
CA GLU A 6 26.94 -4.66 33.11
C GLU A 6 25.66 -3.84 33.34
N ILE A 7 24.48 -4.48 33.32
CA ILE A 7 23.20 -3.85 33.67
C ILE A 7 23.22 -3.40 35.13
N GLU A 8 23.60 -4.27 36.07
CA GLU A 8 23.68 -3.96 37.50
C GLU A 8 24.63 -2.80 37.78
N GLN A 9 25.81 -2.78 37.16
CA GLN A 9 26.79 -1.70 37.33
C GLN A 9 26.34 -0.37 36.72
N ASN A 10 25.58 -0.38 35.61
CA ASN A 10 25.03 0.82 34.99
C ASN A 10 23.80 1.34 35.77
N LEU A 11 22.98 0.47 36.34
CA LEU A 11 21.83 0.84 37.19
C LEU A 11 22.27 1.55 38.47
N VAL A 12 23.34 1.08 39.12
CA VAL A 12 23.91 1.73 40.32
C VAL A 12 24.39 3.16 40.05
N LYS A 13 24.70 3.48 38.79
CA LYS A 13 25.16 4.82 38.35
C LYS A 13 24.04 5.68 37.76
N SER A 14 22.83 5.15 37.62
CA SER A 14 21.69 5.88 37.04
C SER A 14 21.28 7.05 37.94
N GLY A 15 21.07 8.23 37.36
CA GLY A 15 20.71 9.45 38.07
C GLY A 15 19.20 9.72 38.10
N SER A 16 18.40 8.90 37.39
CA SER A 16 16.95 9.02 37.32
C SER A 16 16.29 7.69 36.92
N LEU A 17 14.98 7.57 37.20
CA LEU A 17 14.17 6.44 36.76
C LEU A 17 14.14 6.30 35.22
N PHE A 18 14.14 7.42 34.50
CA PHE A 18 14.21 7.43 33.02
C PHE A 18 15.49 6.76 32.50
N GLU A 19 16.64 7.08 33.11
CA GLU A 19 17.92 6.45 32.74
C GLU A 19 17.95 4.97 33.13
N ALA A 20 17.40 4.62 34.30
CA ALA A 20 17.29 3.23 34.74
C ALA A 20 16.45 2.39 33.76
N GLU A 21 15.35 2.93 33.24
CA GLU A 21 14.51 2.29 32.23
C GLU A 21 15.23 2.11 30.89
N GLN A 22 15.99 3.12 30.41
CA GLN A 22 16.80 2.99 29.20
C GLN A 22 17.89 1.91 29.35
N ILE A 23 18.53 1.84 30.52
CA ILE A 23 19.55 0.82 30.83
C ILE A 23 18.92 -0.59 30.82
N ILE A 24 17.77 -0.77 31.46
CA ILE A 24 17.06 -2.07 31.50
C ILE A 24 16.62 -2.48 30.09
N LEU A 25 16.00 -1.56 29.33
CA LEU A 25 15.53 -1.86 27.99
C LEU A 25 16.69 -2.28 27.07
N LYS A 26 17.78 -1.50 27.04
CA LYS A 26 18.97 -1.86 26.26
C LYS A 26 19.53 -3.22 26.67
N GLY A 27 19.65 -3.47 27.97
CA GLY A 27 20.13 -4.75 28.50
C GLY A 27 19.26 -5.96 28.14
N VAL A 28 17.93 -5.80 28.15
CA VAL A 28 16.98 -6.85 27.72
C VAL A 28 17.11 -7.15 26.23
N LEU A 29 17.27 -6.12 25.38
CA LEU A 29 17.49 -6.30 23.94
C LEU A 29 18.81 -7.04 23.67
N GLU A 30 19.90 -6.65 24.32
CA GLU A 30 21.22 -7.29 24.19
C GLU A 30 21.21 -8.75 24.69
N LEU A 31 20.56 -9.02 25.82
CA LEU A 31 20.39 -10.38 26.35
C LEU A 31 19.59 -11.26 25.36
N GLY A 32 18.53 -10.70 24.76
CA GLY A 32 17.76 -11.37 23.71
C GLY A 32 18.61 -11.72 22.48
N GLN A 33 19.48 -10.80 22.05
CA GLN A 33 20.40 -11.05 20.94
C GLN A 33 21.38 -12.20 21.25
N ALA A 34 21.96 -12.20 22.45
CA ALA A 34 22.89 -13.23 22.90
C ALA A 34 22.24 -14.63 23.00
N ILE A 35 21.02 -14.71 23.56
CA ILE A 35 20.23 -15.96 23.64
C ILE A 35 19.96 -16.50 22.23
N MET A 36 19.50 -15.64 21.32
CA MET A 36 19.17 -16.04 19.95
C MET A 36 20.42 -16.47 19.16
N GLN A 37 21.55 -15.78 19.31
CA GLN A 37 22.80 -16.18 18.69
C GLN A 37 23.22 -17.58 19.17
N ASN A 38 23.28 -17.79 20.48
CA ASN A 38 23.68 -19.06 21.08
C ASN A 38 22.75 -20.20 20.66
N PHE A 39 21.44 -19.93 20.56
CA PHE A 39 20.46 -20.88 20.06
C PHE A 39 20.75 -21.29 18.61
N LEU A 40 20.91 -20.32 17.69
CA LEU A 40 21.13 -20.59 16.26
C LEU A 40 22.44 -21.34 16.01
N GLU A 41 23.51 -21.02 16.74
CA GLU A 41 24.78 -21.74 16.63
C GLU A 41 24.75 -23.14 17.26
N SER A 42 23.99 -23.32 18.35
CA SER A 42 23.76 -24.65 18.94
C SER A 42 22.91 -25.53 18.03
N LEU A 43 21.93 -24.93 17.36
CA LEU A 43 21.11 -25.59 16.35
C LEU A 43 21.97 -26.02 15.16
N ASP A 44 22.84 -25.16 14.63
CA ASP A 44 23.82 -25.53 13.61
C ASP A 44 24.68 -26.72 14.06
N ARG A 45 25.18 -26.69 15.31
CA ARG A 45 25.98 -27.80 15.87
C ARG A 45 25.20 -29.12 15.89
N SER A 46 23.97 -29.10 16.37
CA SER A 46 23.09 -30.28 16.45
C SER A 46 22.74 -30.83 15.07
N LEU A 47 22.44 -29.96 14.10
CA LEU A 47 22.08 -30.37 12.74
C LEU A 47 23.22 -31.06 11.98
N LYS A 48 24.48 -30.90 12.41
CA LYS A 48 25.63 -31.56 11.77
C LYS A 48 25.50 -33.09 11.78
N SER A 49 25.01 -33.69 12.86
CA SER A 49 24.85 -35.15 12.92
C SER A 49 23.69 -35.66 12.05
N GLN A 50 22.83 -34.75 11.58
CA GLN A 50 21.63 -35.04 10.81
C GLN A 50 21.79 -34.70 9.32
N THR A 51 22.96 -34.27 8.87
CA THR A 51 23.20 -33.96 7.45
C THR A 51 23.27 -35.23 6.62
N PRO A 52 22.72 -35.24 5.38
CA PRO A 52 22.83 -36.39 4.49
C PRO A 52 24.29 -36.78 4.21
N ALA A 53 24.54 -38.07 3.94
CA ALA A 53 25.90 -38.62 3.77
C ALA A 53 26.73 -37.97 2.65
N ASN A 54 26.08 -37.33 1.68
CA ASN A 54 26.71 -36.62 0.57
C ASN A 54 27.06 -35.16 0.88
N TYR A 55 26.96 -34.70 2.13
CA TYR A 55 27.28 -33.33 2.55
C TYR A 55 28.69 -33.26 3.11
N GLN A 56 29.53 -32.42 2.51
CA GLN A 56 30.88 -32.12 3.00
C GLN A 56 30.97 -30.67 3.46
N VAL A 57 31.47 -30.45 4.68
CA VAL A 57 31.65 -29.10 5.24
C VAL A 57 32.85 -28.43 4.56
N ILE A 58 32.66 -27.23 4.02
CA ILE A 58 33.73 -26.41 3.45
C ILE A 58 34.29 -25.48 4.54
N ASN A 59 33.44 -24.63 5.11
CA ASN A 59 33.80 -23.65 6.14
C ASN A 59 32.57 -23.21 6.97
N LYS A 60 32.75 -22.21 7.83
CA LYS A 60 31.65 -21.48 8.48
C LYS A 60 31.56 -20.05 7.94
N GLN A 61 30.35 -19.52 7.85
CA GLN A 61 30.12 -18.15 7.41
C GLN A 61 29.07 -17.46 8.30
N PRO A 62 29.24 -16.16 8.59
CA PRO A 62 28.28 -15.40 9.39
C PRO A 62 26.97 -15.12 8.63
N GLN A 63 25.86 -15.08 9.36
CA GLN A 63 24.60 -14.47 8.92
C GLN A 63 24.13 -13.47 9.96
N THR A 64 23.55 -12.36 9.52
CA THR A 64 22.82 -11.43 10.40
C THR A 64 21.35 -11.40 10.03
N LEU A 65 20.47 -11.56 11.03
CA LEU A 65 19.03 -11.37 10.93
C LEU A 65 18.53 -10.37 11.97
N ASN A 66 17.60 -9.49 11.59
CA ASN A 66 16.96 -8.52 12.47
C ASN A 66 15.74 -9.15 13.14
N PHE A 67 15.76 -9.12 14.47
CA PHE A 67 14.68 -9.54 15.36
C PHE A 67 14.08 -8.32 16.07
N ILE A 68 12.95 -8.52 16.76
CA ILE A 68 12.33 -7.46 17.58
C ILE A 68 13.17 -7.11 18.82
N PHE A 69 14.35 -7.68 18.97
CA PHE A 69 15.32 -7.31 20.00
C PHE A 69 16.65 -6.85 19.39
N GLY A 70 16.65 -6.52 18.09
CA GLY A 70 17.81 -6.04 17.36
C GLY A 70 18.44 -7.07 16.42
N PRO A 71 19.55 -6.71 15.75
CA PRO A 71 20.27 -7.59 14.83
C PRO A 71 21.02 -8.71 15.58
N VAL A 72 20.88 -9.94 15.10
CA VAL A 72 21.60 -11.11 15.63
C VAL A 72 22.51 -11.67 14.56
N THR A 73 23.81 -11.73 14.85
CA THR A 73 24.81 -12.34 13.98
C THR A 73 25.23 -13.71 14.52
N PHE A 74 25.15 -14.75 13.70
CA PHE A 74 25.48 -16.12 14.10
C PHE A 74 26.31 -16.84 13.03
N GLN A 75 27.16 -17.78 13.44
CA GLN A 75 27.97 -18.60 12.54
C GLN A 75 27.24 -19.88 12.11
N ARG A 76 27.22 -20.15 10.80
CA ARG A 76 26.60 -21.36 10.23
C ARG A 76 27.52 -22.09 9.27
N ARG A 77 27.37 -23.42 9.15
CA ARG A 77 28.22 -24.24 8.27
C ARG A 77 27.78 -24.17 6.81
N TYR A 78 28.78 -24.07 5.94
CA TYR A 78 28.64 -24.08 4.49
C TYR A 78 29.00 -25.47 3.95
N TYR A 79 28.07 -26.07 3.20
CA TYR A 79 28.17 -27.44 2.73
C TYR A 79 28.29 -27.53 1.21
N GLN A 80 29.01 -28.54 0.74
CA GLN A 80 28.93 -29.10 -0.59
C GLN A 80 28.06 -30.36 -0.55
N ALA A 81 26.89 -30.32 -1.19
CA ALA A 81 25.98 -31.44 -1.36
C ALA A 81 26.21 -32.10 -2.73
N GLY A 82 26.86 -33.26 -2.73
CA GLY A 82 27.24 -33.98 -3.96
C GLY A 82 28.24 -33.19 -4.84
N THR A 83 28.16 -33.37 -6.16
CA THR A 83 29.21 -32.89 -7.07
C THR A 83 29.17 -31.40 -7.39
N LYS A 84 28.03 -30.70 -7.22
CA LYS A 84 27.92 -29.27 -7.64
C LYS A 84 27.03 -28.36 -6.78
N LYS A 85 26.23 -28.85 -5.83
CA LYS A 85 25.31 -27.98 -5.07
C LYS A 85 25.99 -27.49 -3.79
N ARG A 86 26.00 -26.17 -3.54
CA ARG A 86 26.53 -25.59 -2.30
C ARG A 86 25.46 -24.81 -1.57
N GLU A 87 25.37 -24.98 -0.26
CA GLU A 87 24.25 -24.47 0.52
C GLU A 87 24.53 -24.42 2.03
N PHE A 88 23.68 -23.68 2.74
CA PHE A 88 23.65 -23.64 4.19
C PHE A 88 22.50 -24.54 4.66
N TYR A 89 22.84 -25.66 5.28
CA TYR A 89 21.83 -26.63 5.74
C TYR A 89 20.92 -26.01 6.81
N LEU A 90 21.46 -25.19 7.70
CA LEU A 90 20.69 -24.42 8.67
C LEU A 90 19.65 -23.50 8.01
N ASP A 91 20.04 -22.75 6.96
CA ASP A 91 19.13 -21.82 6.26
C ASP A 91 17.97 -22.58 5.59
N GLN A 92 18.22 -23.79 5.09
CA GLN A 92 17.18 -24.63 4.52
C GLN A 92 16.17 -25.12 5.55
N GLN A 93 16.65 -25.66 6.67
CA GLN A 93 15.77 -26.16 7.75
C GLN A 93 14.92 -25.01 8.33
N LEU A 94 15.50 -23.82 8.44
CA LEU A 94 14.81 -22.62 8.88
C LEU A 94 14.00 -21.91 7.78
N LYS A 95 14.06 -22.42 6.53
CA LYS A 95 13.45 -21.82 5.34
C LYS A 95 13.78 -20.33 5.18
N ILE A 96 15.00 -19.93 5.58
CA ILE A 96 15.49 -18.57 5.44
C ILE A 96 15.72 -18.32 3.96
N LYS A 97 14.90 -17.44 3.37
CA LYS A 97 15.09 -17.03 1.98
C LYS A 97 16.46 -16.36 1.84
N PRO A 98 17.23 -16.66 0.77
CA PRO A 98 18.50 -15.99 0.51
C PRO A 98 18.33 -14.46 0.54
N ARG A 99 19.28 -13.75 1.16
CA ARG A 99 19.29 -12.28 1.35
C ARG A 99 18.19 -11.69 2.25
N ARG A 100 17.25 -12.48 2.76
CA ARG A 100 16.25 -12.01 3.73
C ARG A 100 16.92 -11.85 5.09
N ARG A 101 17.06 -10.60 5.54
CA ARG A 101 17.69 -10.25 6.82
C ARG A 101 16.67 -9.96 7.92
N LEU A 102 15.40 -10.31 7.73
CA LEU A 102 14.31 -9.96 8.65
C LEU A 102 13.64 -11.24 9.17
N SER A 103 13.53 -11.36 10.50
CA SER A 103 12.80 -12.45 11.13
C SER A 103 11.29 -12.37 10.81
N PRO A 104 10.56 -13.51 10.79
CA PRO A 104 9.13 -13.51 10.48
C PRO A 104 8.31 -12.60 11.41
N HIS A 105 8.62 -12.58 12.70
CA HIS A 105 7.90 -11.76 13.67
C HIS A 105 8.14 -10.26 13.46
N TYR A 106 9.37 -9.88 13.11
CA TYR A 106 9.72 -8.50 12.79
C TYR A 106 8.96 -7.99 11.55
N LEU A 107 8.82 -8.83 10.53
CA LEU A 107 8.06 -8.53 9.31
C LEU A 107 6.56 -8.34 9.56
N MET A 108 5.97 -9.14 10.46
CA MET A 108 4.57 -8.97 10.86
C MET A 108 4.35 -7.62 11.55
N MET A 109 5.25 -7.22 12.47
CA MET A 109 5.13 -5.95 13.18
C MET A 109 5.23 -4.76 12.23
N MET A 110 6.22 -4.79 11.34
CA MET A 110 6.44 -3.82 10.28
C MET A 110 5.22 -3.64 9.37
N ALA A 111 4.57 -4.73 8.96
CA ALA A 111 3.37 -4.69 8.13
C ALA A 111 2.12 -4.17 8.86
N LYS A 112 1.98 -4.41 10.17
CA LYS A 112 0.87 -3.87 10.97
C LYS A 112 0.97 -2.36 11.17
N ILE A 113 2.19 -1.86 11.40
CA ILE A 113 2.41 -0.42 11.61
C ILE A 113 2.30 0.33 10.28
N ALA A 114 2.85 -0.20 9.19
CA ALA A 114 2.78 0.40 7.86
C ALA A 114 1.36 0.58 7.29
N GLN A 115 0.33 -0.05 7.89
CA GLN A 115 -1.08 0.15 7.48
C GLN A 115 -1.68 1.46 7.98
N THR A 116 -1.19 1.97 9.11
CA THR A 116 -1.79 3.12 9.79
C THR A 116 -0.91 4.37 9.69
N THR A 117 0.32 4.23 9.19
CA THR A 117 1.28 5.32 9.06
C THR A 117 2.20 5.14 7.85
N THR A 118 3.10 6.08 7.61
CA THR A 118 4.04 6.01 6.48
C THR A 118 5.15 4.98 6.74
N MET A 119 5.81 4.48 5.69
CA MET A 119 6.93 3.53 5.82
C MET A 119 8.11 4.12 6.62
N ARG A 120 8.29 5.45 6.54
CA ARG A 120 9.30 6.18 7.32
C ARG A 120 8.93 6.24 8.79
N ASN A 121 7.71 6.67 9.11
CA ASN A 121 7.23 6.66 10.50
C ASN A 121 7.24 5.24 11.08
N THR A 122 6.97 4.23 10.25
CA THR A 122 7.07 2.83 10.63
C THR A 122 8.52 2.45 10.98
N ALA A 123 9.50 2.81 10.14
CA ALA A 123 10.91 2.59 10.42
C ALA A 123 11.37 3.34 11.68
N ASP A 124 10.95 4.59 11.85
CA ASP A 124 11.29 5.42 12.99
C ASP A 124 10.74 4.81 14.29
N ILE A 125 9.49 4.33 14.30
CA ILE A 125 8.88 3.63 15.44
C ILE A 125 9.61 2.32 15.74
N LEU A 126 9.96 1.56 14.70
CA LEU A 126 10.66 0.29 14.89
C LEU A 126 12.09 0.48 15.40
N ASN A 127 12.80 1.50 14.91
CA ASN A 127 14.15 1.80 15.37
C ASN A 127 14.15 2.42 16.77
N LEU A 128 13.15 3.24 17.10
CA LEU A 128 12.98 3.79 18.44
C LEU A 128 12.83 2.69 19.50
N VAL A 129 12.11 1.62 19.18
CA VAL A 129 11.75 0.57 20.16
C VAL A 129 12.73 -0.60 20.15
N PHE A 130 13.31 -0.94 18.99
CA PHE A 130 14.08 -2.18 18.81
C PHE A 130 15.53 -1.99 18.37
N ASP A 131 15.99 -0.74 18.21
CA ASP A 131 17.33 -0.38 17.72
C ASP A 131 17.78 -1.21 16.51
N SER A 132 16.83 -1.44 15.61
CA SER A 132 16.95 -2.48 14.60
C SER A 132 17.67 -2.03 13.33
N GLY A 133 18.07 -0.76 13.25
CA GLY A 133 18.76 -0.17 12.09
C GLY A 133 17.98 -0.29 10.77
N ILE A 134 16.66 -0.40 10.84
CA ILE A 134 15.80 -0.69 9.71
C ILE A 134 15.49 0.59 8.97
N THR A 135 15.72 0.59 7.68
CA THR A 135 15.39 1.73 6.84
C THR A 135 13.92 1.69 6.42
N ALA A 136 13.36 2.86 6.13
CA ALA A 136 12.04 2.97 5.49
C ALA A 136 11.94 2.11 4.21
N ASP A 137 13.06 1.94 3.50
CA ASP A 137 13.12 1.08 2.31
C ASP A 137 13.02 -0.40 2.65
N SER A 138 13.64 -0.83 3.76
CA SER A 138 13.49 -2.20 4.26
C SER A 138 12.04 -2.47 4.69
N VAL A 139 11.37 -1.46 5.27
CA VAL A 139 9.94 -1.50 5.57
C VAL A 139 9.11 -1.66 4.30
N MET A 140 9.35 -0.82 3.30
CA MET A 140 8.66 -0.87 2.02
C MET A 140 8.85 -2.22 1.31
N HIS A 141 10.07 -2.74 1.24
CA HIS A 141 10.36 -4.03 0.58
C HIS A 141 9.64 -5.20 1.25
N ALA A 142 9.61 -5.23 2.58
CA ALA A 142 8.90 -6.25 3.33
C ALA A 142 7.38 -6.16 3.15
N VAL A 143 6.82 -4.94 3.19
CA VAL A 143 5.39 -4.70 2.97
C VAL A 143 5.01 -5.03 1.53
N HIS A 144 5.86 -4.77 0.55
CA HIS A 144 5.63 -5.17 -0.85
C HIS A 144 5.76 -6.68 -1.04
N GLU A 145 6.71 -7.37 -0.41
CA GLU A 145 6.81 -8.83 -0.51
C GLU A 145 5.57 -9.52 0.11
N LEU A 146 5.18 -9.10 1.32
CA LEU A 146 3.97 -9.57 1.99
C LEU A 146 2.72 -9.15 1.20
N GLY A 147 2.68 -7.90 0.74
CA GLY A 147 1.61 -7.30 -0.04
C GLY A 147 1.41 -7.98 -1.38
N ASN A 148 2.47 -8.36 -2.10
CA ASN A 148 2.39 -9.09 -3.37
C ASN A 148 2.06 -10.58 -3.16
N GLN A 149 2.45 -11.19 -2.04
CA GLN A 149 1.94 -12.51 -1.66
C GLN A 149 0.45 -12.47 -1.29
N ILE A 150 -0.02 -11.34 -0.77
CA ILE A 150 -1.45 -11.04 -0.53
C ILE A 150 -2.17 -10.62 -1.83
N ALA A 151 -1.50 -9.93 -2.76
CA ALA A 151 -2.05 -9.28 -3.97
C ALA A 151 -1.77 -10.01 -5.29
N ASN A 152 -1.26 -11.24 -5.26
CA ASN A 152 -1.17 -12.12 -6.42
C ASN A 152 -2.57 -12.53 -6.92
N GLN A 153 -3.29 -11.55 -7.49
CA GLN A 153 -4.31 -11.64 -8.54
C GLN A 153 -4.59 -10.27 -9.26
N ILE A 154 -3.70 -9.24 -9.21
CA ILE A 154 -3.67 -8.07 -10.14
C ILE A 154 -2.21 -7.62 -10.36
N ILE A 155 -1.77 -7.43 -11.62
CA ILE A 155 -0.40 -7.04 -12.01
C ILE A 155 -0.40 -5.76 -12.88
N ASN A 156 0.60 -4.88 -12.67
CA ASN A 156 0.84 -3.64 -13.44
C ASN A 156 -0.33 -2.63 -13.52
N ARG A 157 -1.03 -2.43 -12.41
CA ARG A 157 -2.06 -1.38 -12.31
C ARG A 157 -1.45 0.01 -12.57
N HIS A 158 -2.11 0.82 -13.40
CA HIS A 158 -1.82 2.24 -13.60
C HIS A 158 -3.13 3.04 -13.66
N ASP A 159 -3.21 4.13 -12.91
CA ASP A 159 -4.38 4.99 -12.82
C ASP A 159 -4.14 6.30 -13.61
N PHE A 160 -5.13 6.72 -14.40
CA PHE A 160 -5.13 8.01 -15.11
C PHE A 160 -6.22 8.93 -14.58
N LEU A 161 -5.87 10.18 -14.29
CA LEU A 161 -6.77 11.22 -13.82
C LEU A 161 -6.66 12.46 -14.71
N SER A 162 -7.77 13.19 -14.88
CA SER A 162 -7.80 14.46 -15.62
C SER A 162 -8.90 15.37 -15.11
N VAL A 163 -8.66 16.69 -15.18
CA VAL A 163 -9.72 17.71 -15.03
C VAL A 163 -10.21 18.10 -16.42
N GLY A 164 -11.49 17.86 -16.72
CA GLY A 164 -12.11 18.31 -17.96
C GLY A 164 -11.78 17.44 -19.18
N HIS A 165 -11.24 18.07 -20.24
CA HIS A 165 -11.19 17.54 -21.62
C HIS A 165 -10.79 16.06 -21.74
N GLN A 166 -11.77 15.26 -22.17
CA GLN A 166 -11.65 13.81 -22.30
C GLN A 166 -10.61 13.37 -23.35
N GLY A 167 -10.48 14.12 -24.46
CA GLY A 167 -9.53 13.78 -25.53
C GLY A 167 -8.05 13.75 -25.10
N ARG A 168 -7.65 14.58 -24.12
CA ARG A 168 -6.29 14.53 -23.58
C ARG A 168 -6.05 13.25 -22.77
N LEU A 169 -7.04 12.82 -22.00
CA LEU A 169 -6.99 11.58 -21.24
C LEU A 169 -6.88 10.37 -22.19
N GLU A 170 -7.69 10.37 -23.25
CA GLU A 170 -7.67 9.33 -24.28
C GLU A 170 -6.30 9.22 -24.97
N ALA A 171 -5.70 10.35 -25.35
CA ALA A 171 -4.38 10.36 -25.96
C ALA A 171 -3.30 9.81 -25.01
N ARG A 172 -3.33 10.21 -23.73
CA ARG A 172 -2.40 9.71 -22.70
C ARG A 172 -2.56 8.21 -22.49
N LEU A 173 -3.80 7.72 -22.40
CA LEU A 173 -4.09 6.29 -22.23
C LEU A 173 -3.61 5.50 -23.44
N SER A 174 -3.94 5.94 -24.65
CA SER A 174 -3.54 5.26 -25.90
C SER A 174 -2.03 5.16 -26.04
N ASP A 175 -1.33 6.27 -25.81
CA ASP A 175 0.12 6.36 -25.84
C ASP A 175 0.78 5.45 -24.78
N TYR A 176 0.25 5.43 -23.56
CA TYR A 176 0.73 4.54 -22.51
C TYR A 176 0.51 3.06 -22.86
N LEU A 177 -0.69 2.69 -23.32
CA LEU A 177 -0.97 1.31 -23.71
C LEU A 177 -0.03 0.83 -24.81
N ALA A 178 0.22 1.68 -25.82
CA ALA A 178 1.12 1.37 -26.94
C ALA A 178 2.59 1.17 -26.50
N ARG A 179 3.05 1.95 -25.51
CA ARG A 179 4.43 1.86 -25.00
C ARG A 179 4.65 0.72 -24.01
N HIS A 180 3.63 0.38 -23.22
CA HIS A 180 3.79 -0.50 -22.06
C HIS A 180 3.21 -1.91 -22.25
N TYR A 181 2.34 -2.13 -23.24
CA TYR A 181 1.67 -3.42 -23.45
C TYR A 181 1.71 -3.89 -24.91
N LYS A 182 2.02 -5.17 -25.10
CA LYS A 182 1.88 -5.86 -26.40
C LYS A 182 0.46 -6.42 -26.52
N LEU A 183 -0.44 -5.62 -27.06
CA LEU A 183 -1.88 -5.94 -27.09
C LEU A 183 -2.34 -6.68 -28.34
N ALA A 184 -1.48 -6.82 -29.36
CA ALA A 184 -1.82 -7.59 -30.56
C ALA A 184 -2.18 -9.04 -30.21
N GLY A 185 -3.33 -9.50 -30.68
CA GLY A 185 -3.89 -10.82 -30.37
C GLY A 185 -4.42 -10.99 -28.95
N GLN A 186 -4.43 -9.94 -28.11
CA GLN A 186 -4.92 -9.99 -26.74
C GLN A 186 -6.37 -9.50 -26.65
N THR A 187 -7.09 -9.95 -25.62
CA THR A 187 -8.41 -9.43 -25.27
C THR A 187 -8.29 -8.36 -24.19
N VAL A 188 -8.82 -7.16 -24.48
CA VAL A 188 -8.86 -6.02 -23.56
C VAL A 188 -10.26 -5.91 -22.97
N PHE A 189 -10.35 -6.09 -21.65
CA PHE A 189 -11.60 -5.96 -20.90
C PHE A 189 -11.80 -4.51 -20.47
N LEU A 190 -12.93 -3.93 -20.84
CA LEU A 190 -13.29 -2.55 -20.55
C LEU A 190 -14.58 -2.53 -19.73
N ALA A 191 -14.67 -1.66 -18.74
CA ALA A 191 -15.91 -1.45 -17.99
C ALA A 191 -16.12 0.02 -17.62
N SER A 192 -17.38 0.45 -17.69
CA SER A 192 -17.81 1.78 -17.24
C SER A 192 -19.30 1.79 -16.92
N ASP A 193 -19.79 2.90 -16.36
CA ASP A 193 -21.22 3.13 -16.11
C ASP A 193 -22.03 3.49 -17.37
N ALA A 194 -21.38 3.55 -18.54
CA ALA A 194 -21.93 4.05 -19.81
C ALA A 194 -22.54 5.45 -19.70
N GLY A 195 -22.02 6.29 -18.80
CA GLY A 195 -22.33 7.70 -18.72
C GLY A 195 -21.79 8.49 -19.92
N PRO A 196 -22.16 9.78 -20.05
CA PRO A 196 -21.68 10.62 -21.15
C PRO A 196 -20.15 10.62 -21.26
N GLY A 197 -19.64 10.29 -22.45
CA GLY A 197 -18.22 10.15 -22.73
C GLY A 197 -17.65 8.76 -22.44
N TYR A 198 -18.29 7.96 -21.59
CA TYR A 198 -17.83 6.60 -21.26
C TYR A 198 -18.70 5.52 -21.90
N GLU A 199 -19.36 5.85 -23.01
CA GLU A 199 -20.19 4.92 -23.75
C GLU A 199 -19.36 3.76 -24.33
N PRO A 200 -19.98 2.58 -24.54
CA PRO A 200 -19.29 1.41 -25.06
C PRO A 200 -18.52 1.68 -26.36
N ALA A 201 -19.14 2.38 -27.33
CA ALA A 201 -18.51 2.72 -28.60
C ALA A 201 -17.24 3.56 -28.42
N LYS A 202 -17.28 4.50 -27.47
CA LYS A 202 -16.17 5.41 -27.18
C LYS A 202 -15.02 4.64 -26.52
N LEU A 203 -15.28 3.81 -25.51
CA LEU A 203 -14.21 3.01 -24.90
C LEU A 203 -13.64 1.94 -25.84
N LEU A 204 -14.49 1.31 -26.65
CA LEU A 204 -14.02 0.32 -27.65
C LEU A 204 -13.11 0.97 -28.71
N SER A 205 -13.32 2.25 -29.03
CA SER A 205 -12.42 2.99 -29.94
C SER A 205 -11.01 3.21 -29.39
N LEU A 206 -10.80 3.03 -28.07
CA LEU A 206 -9.49 3.13 -27.43
C LEU A 206 -8.68 1.83 -27.51
N VAL A 207 -9.32 0.73 -27.91
CA VAL A 207 -8.65 -0.57 -28.09
C VAL A 207 -7.72 -0.49 -29.30
N PRO A 208 -6.41 -0.76 -29.13
CA PRO A 208 -5.47 -0.69 -30.25
C PRO A 208 -5.80 -1.68 -31.37
N GLN A 209 -5.39 -1.34 -32.59
CA GLN A 209 -5.55 -2.23 -33.73
C GLN A 209 -4.83 -3.57 -33.48
N GLY A 210 -5.51 -4.66 -33.82
CA GLY A 210 -5.03 -6.02 -33.59
C GLY A 210 -5.34 -6.59 -32.21
N ALA A 211 -5.88 -5.81 -31.27
CA ALA A 211 -6.43 -6.29 -30.01
C ALA A 211 -7.95 -6.49 -30.12
N HIS A 212 -8.50 -7.41 -29.33
CA HIS A 212 -9.94 -7.64 -29.25
C HIS A 212 -10.53 -6.89 -28.05
N GLY A 213 -11.50 -6.02 -28.28
CA GLY A 213 -12.15 -5.24 -27.22
C GLY A 213 -13.41 -5.92 -26.68
N GLU A 214 -13.47 -6.16 -25.37
CA GLU A 214 -14.65 -6.69 -24.69
C GLU A 214 -15.16 -5.69 -23.65
N TYR A 215 -16.31 -5.09 -23.93
CA TYR A 215 -16.92 -4.10 -23.03
C TYR A 215 -17.98 -4.74 -22.12
N PHE A 216 -17.98 -4.35 -20.86
CA PHE A 216 -18.95 -4.74 -19.85
C PHE A 216 -19.52 -3.51 -19.14
N LEU A 217 -20.84 -3.52 -18.94
CA LEU A 217 -21.47 -2.47 -18.17
C LEU A 217 -21.11 -2.65 -16.69
N ASP A 218 -20.81 -1.55 -16.01
CA ASP A 218 -20.65 -1.54 -14.56
C ASP A 218 -21.97 -1.97 -13.91
N ARG A 219 -21.94 -3.18 -13.34
CA ARG A 219 -23.10 -3.81 -12.74
C ARG A 219 -23.53 -3.10 -11.46
N TYR A 220 -22.61 -2.55 -10.68
CA TYR A 220 -22.97 -1.80 -9.47
C TYR A 220 -23.81 -0.59 -9.84
N HIS A 221 -23.32 0.25 -10.75
CA HIS A 221 -24.03 1.45 -11.20
C HIS A 221 -25.35 1.13 -11.92
N CYS A 222 -25.38 0.07 -12.73
CA CYS A 222 -26.60 -0.38 -13.39
C CYS A 222 -27.68 -0.79 -12.39
N LEU A 223 -27.34 -1.61 -11.39
CA LEU A 223 -28.30 -2.04 -10.37
C LEU A 223 -28.72 -0.87 -9.48
N GLN A 224 -27.79 0.02 -9.15
CA GLN A 224 -28.08 1.23 -8.35
C GLN A 224 -29.08 2.16 -9.06
N LYS A 225 -29.00 2.29 -10.40
CA LYS A 225 -29.99 3.06 -11.18
C LYS A 225 -31.39 2.47 -11.06
N ILE A 226 -31.53 1.13 -11.13
CA ILE A 226 -32.81 0.44 -10.95
C ILE A 226 -33.39 0.73 -9.57
N GLU A 227 -32.57 0.60 -8.52
CA GLU A 227 -32.99 0.89 -7.14
C GLU A 227 -33.40 2.34 -6.93
N TYR A 228 -32.69 3.30 -7.54
CA TYR A 228 -33.05 4.71 -7.43
C TYR A 228 -34.34 5.05 -8.15
N THR A 229 -34.60 4.46 -9.32
CA THR A 229 -35.80 4.73 -10.11
C THR A 229 -37.03 4.04 -9.51
N LEU A 230 -36.96 2.75 -9.21
CA LEU A 230 -38.12 1.97 -8.73
C LEU A 230 -38.32 2.09 -7.21
N GLY A 231 -37.29 2.49 -6.49
CA GLY A 231 -37.25 2.58 -5.03
C GLY A 231 -36.59 1.37 -4.38
N ARG A 232 -35.63 1.61 -3.47
CA ARG A 232 -34.82 0.56 -2.80
C ARG A 232 -35.63 -0.50 -2.07
N HIS A 233 -36.78 -0.11 -1.52
CA HIS A 233 -37.66 -1.00 -0.75
C HIS A 233 -38.84 -1.53 -1.57
N ASN A 234 -38.84 -1.31 -2.90
CA ASN A 234 -39.89 -1.76 -3.78
C ASN A 234 -39.64 -3.21 -4.24
N GLU A 235 -40.65 -4.07 -4.15
CA GLU A 235 -40.60 -5.45 -4.63
C GLU A 235 -40.28 -5.54 -6.13
N LEU A 236 -40.79 -4.60 -6.92
CA LEU A 236 -40.50 -4.52 -8.35
C LEU A 236 -39.02 -4.22 -8.61
N ALA A 237 -38.35 -3.43 -7.76
CA ALA A 237 -36.92 -3.18 -7.89
C ALA A 237 -36.10 -4.46 -7.66
N MET A 238 -36.45 -5.24 -6.62
CA MET A 238 -35.79 -6.52 -6.33
C MET A 238 -35.98 -7.53 -7.48
N ARG A 239 -37.20 -7.62 -8.03
CA ARG A 239 -37.50 -8.45 -9.20
C ARG A 239 -36.72 -7.98 -10.43
N ALA A 240 -36.67 -6.68 -10.70
CA ALA A 240 -35.93 -6.12 -11.84
C ALA A 240 -34.43 -6.40 -11.74
N ILE A 241 -33.83 -6.24 -10.55
CA ILE A 241 -32.43 -6.63 -10.30
C ILE A 241 -32.23 -8.11 -10.62
N LYS A 242 -33.12 -8.99 -10.18
CA LYS A 242 -33.03 -10.43 -10.48
C LYS A 242 -33.10 -10.68 -11.99
N ALA A 243 -34.05 -10.07 -12.71
CA ALA A 243 -34.18 -10.20 -14.16
C ALA A 243 -32.89 -9.77 -14.89
N VAL A 244 -32.35 -8.60 -14.54
CA VAL A 244 -31.07 -8.08 -15.06
C VAL A 244 -29.90 -9.02 -14.76
N ARG A 245 -29.87 -9.61 -13.56
CA ARG A 245 -28.79 -10.54 -13.18
C ARG A 245 -28.79 -11.82 -14.00
N HIS A 246 -29.95 -12.28 -14.43
CA HIS A 246 -30.16 -13.49 -15.25
C HIS A 246 -30.31 -13.21 -16.75
N HIS A 247 -30.16 -11.94 -17.16
CA HIS A 247 -30.35 -11.51 -18.55
C HIS A 247 -31.76 -11.79 -19.11
N ASP A 248 -32.78 -11.74 -18.26
CA ASP A 248 -34.19 -11.95 -18.65
C ASP A 248 -34.85 -10.63 -19.06
N GLN A 249 -34.84 -10.35 -20.37
CA GLN A 249 -35.37 -9.11 -20.93
C GLN A 249 -36.91 -9.07 -20.90
N ALA A 250 -37.56 -10.22 -21.04
CA ALA A 250 -39.00 -10.33 -21.07
C ALA A 250 -39.60 -10.00 -19.70
N GLU A 251 -39.08 -10.65 -18.65
CA GLU A 251 -39.50 -10.38 -17.27
C GLU A 251 -39.21 -8.93 -16.87
N LEU A 252 -38.04 -8.39 -17.25
CA LEU A 252 -37.73 -6.98 -16.99
C LEU A 252 -38.74 -6.04 -17.64
N THR A 253 -39.16 -6.32 -18.88
CA THR A 253 -40.15 -5.48 -19.59
C THR A 253 -41.48 -5.49 -18.85
N ILE A 254 -41.98 -6.66 -18.46
CA ILE A 254 -43.22 -6.81 -17.68
C ILE A 254 -43.13 -6.02 -16.37
N ILE A 255 -42.00 -6.07 -15.66
CA ILE A 255 -41.80 -5.35 -14.41
C ILE A 255 -41.84 -3.83 -14.61
N LEU A 256 -41.16 -3.32 -15.64
CA LEU A 256 -41.15 -1.89 -15.94
C LEU A 256 -42.55 -1.41 -16.35
N ASP A 257 -43.28 -2.18 -17.16
CA ASP A 257 -44.66 -1.87 -17.55
C ASP A 257 -45.60 -1.88 -16.32
N THR A 258 -45.42 -2.83 -15.40
CA THR A 258 -46.17 -2.90 -14.14
C THR A 258 -45.87 -1.69 -13.25
N TYR A 259 -44.62 -1.25 -13.18
CA TYR A 259 -44.23 -0.06 -12.43
C TYR A 259 -44.81 1.21 -13.07
N GLU A 260 -44.83 1.28 -14.39
CA GLU A 260 -45.41 2.37 -15.17
C GLU A 260 -46.93 2.50 -14.97
N SER A 261 -47.64 1.40 -14.73
CA SER A 261 -49.08 1.42 -14.44
C SER A 261 -49.46 1.96 -13.06
N GLN A 262 -48.48 2.25 -12.20
CA GLN A 262 -48.71 2.88 -10.90
C GLN A 262 -48.96 4.38 -11.06
N ASN A 263 -49.53 5.05 -10.05
CA ASN A 263 -49.71 6.50 -10.04
C ASN A 263 -48.36 7.21 -9.82
N LEU A 264 -47.53 7.26 -10.86
CA LEU A 264 -46.23 7.91 -10.86
C LEU A 264 -46.37 9.44 -10.99
N THR A 265 -45.49 10.17 -10.31
CA THR A 265 -45.29 11.60 -10.60
C THR A 265 -44.60 11.80 -11.95
N GLU A 266 -44.72 12.99 -12.56
CA GLU A 266 -44.03 13.32 -13.81
C GLU A 266 -42.52 13.04 -13.76
N LYS A 267 -41.89 13.35 -12.61
CA LYS A 267 -40.47 13.07 -12.39
C LYS A 267 -40.16 11.58 -12.39
N GLN A 268 -40.97 10.77 -11.71
CA GLN A 268 -40.79 9.31 -11.67
C GLN A 268 -40.99 8.69 -13.05
N ALA A 269 -41.95 9.19 -13.84
CA ALA A 269 -42.16 8.76 -15.21
C ALA A 269 -40.95 9.10 -16.12
N ASP A 270 -40.38 10.30 -16.00
CA ASP A 270 -39.15 10.66 -16.73
C ASP A 270 -37.95 9.81 -16.29
N ASP A 271 -37.76 9.60 -14.99
CA ASP A 271 -36.70 8.73 -14.46
C ASP A 271 -36.86 7.27 -14.96
N LEU A 272 -38.09 6.76 -15.05
CA LEU A 272 -38.41 5.45 -15.61
C LEU A 272 -38.10 5.37 -17.11
N MET A 273 -38.51 6.38 -17.89
CA MET A 273 -38.19 6.47 -19.31
C MET A 273 -36.67 6.47 -19.54
N ARG A 274 -35.92 7.24 -18.74
CA ARG A 274 -34.45 7.30 -18.82
C ARG A 274 -33.82 5.94 -18.48
N LEU A 275 -34.33 5.26 -17.45
CA LEU A 275 -33.89 3.91 -17.10
C LEU A 275 -34.13 2.93 -18.24
N ARG A 276 -35.34 2.92 -18.83
CA ARG A 276 -35.70 2.03 -19.95
C ARG A 276 -34.75 2.22 -21.13
N LYS A 277 -34.53 3.48 -21.54
CA LYS A 277 -33.56 3.83 -22.62
C LYS A 277 -32.14 3.38 -22.28
N TYR A 278 -31.69 3.58 -21.04
CA TYR A 278 -30.37 3.17 -20.58
C TYR A 278 -30.18 1.65 -20.62
N LEU A 279 -31.15 0.87 -20.12
CA LEU A 279 -31.10 -0.59 -20.10
C LEU A 279 -31.17 -1.15 -21.51
N GLN A 280 -32.07 -0.66 -22.36
CA GLN A 280 -32.21 -1.08 -23.75
C GLN A 280 -30.92 -0.86 -24.53
N ARG A 281 -30.31 0.33 -24.42
CA ARG A 281 -29.05 0.66 -25.11
C ARG A 281 -27.88 -0.22 -24.68
N ASN A 282 -27.84 -0.60 -23.40
CA ASN A 282 -26.71 -1.31 -22.82
C ASN A 282 -26.96 -2.81 -22.59
N TRP A 283 -28.11 -3.35 -23.01
CA TRP A 283 -28.57 -4.70 -22.64
C TRP A 283 -27.55 -5.81 -22.96
N ARG A 284 -26.93 -5.74 -24.13
CA ARG A 284 -25.89 -6.69 -24.56
C ARG A 284 -24.66 -6.70 -23.65
N TYR A 285 -24.38 -5.57 -22.98
CA TYR A 285 -23.17 -5.37 -22.19
C TYR A 285 -23.32 -5.78 -20.72
N ILE A 286 -24.53 -6.14 -20.29
CA ILE A 286 -24.84 -6.57 -18.91
C ILE A 286 -24.38 -8.01 -18.65
N LEU A 287 -24.29 -8.83 -19.70
CA LEU A 287 -23.81 -10.22 -19.63
C LEU A 287 -22.44 -10.27 -18.95
N SER A 288 -22.31 -11.16 -17.94
CA SER A 288 -21.04 -11.34 -17.23
C SER A 288 -19.98 -11.95 -18.13
N PRO A 289 -18.68 -11.80 -17.81
CA PRO A 289 -17.60 -12.42 -18.57
C PRO A 289 -17.80 -13.94 -18.75
N GLN A 290 -18.26 -14.62 -17.69
CA GLN A 290 -18.53 -16.06 -17.72
C GLN A 290 -19.66 -16.43 -18.69
N MET A 291 -20.74 -15.64 -18.74
CA MET A 291 -21.85 -15.86 -19.69
C MET A 291 -21.42 -15.61 -21.15
N ARG A 292 -20.31 -14.90 -21.36
CA ARG A 292 -19.69 -14.69 -22.68
C ARG A 292 -18.55 -15.68 -22.99
N GLY A 293 -18.32 -16.67 -22.13
CA GLY A 293 -17.30 -17.70 -22.35
C GLY A 293 -15.93 -17.44 -21.71
N PHE A 294 -15.74 -16.32 -21.00
CA PHE A 294 -14.50 -16.02 -20.28
C PHE A 294 -14.53 -16.65 -18.88
N LYS A 295 -14.13 -17.93 -18.79
CA LYS A 295 -14.22 -18.71 -17.55
C LYS A 295 -13.28 -18.25 -16.43
N ASP A 296 -12.10 -17.75 -16.80
CA ASP A 296 -11.04 -17.33 -15.86
C ASP A 296 -11.24 -15.91 -15.30
N ILE A 297 -12.28 -15.21 -15.74
CA ILE A 297 -12.54 -13.81 -15.37
C ILE A 297 -13.85 -13.74 -14.59
N HIS A 298 -13.74 -13.47 -13.29
CA HIS A 298 -14.89 -13.38 -12.40
C HIS A 298 -15.36 -11.93 -12.20
N LEU A 299 -14.43 -10.98 -12.13
CA LEU A 299 -14.68 -9.56 -11.85
C LEU A 299 -13.71 -8.69 -12.64
N ILE A 300 -14.18 -7.55 -13.15
CA ILE A 300 -13.37 -6.58 -13.92
C ILE A 300 -12.77 -5.49 -13.01
N GLY A 301 -13.11 -5.51 -11.72
CA GLY A 301 -12.66 -4.54 -10.72
C GLY A 301 -13.75 -3.53 -10.35
N SER A 302 -13.42 -2.62 -9.41
CA SER A 302 -14.32 -1.57 -8.93
C SER A 302 -13.62 -0.22 -9.01
N VAL A 303 -14.28 0.77 -9.63
CA VAL A 303 -13.78 2.16 -9.70
C VAL A 303 -14.01 2.93 -8.39
N GLU A 304 -14.94 2.46 -7.55
CA GLU A 304 -15.37 3.18 -6.34
C GLU A 304 -14.27 3.30 -5.28
N SER A 305 -13.44 2.26 -5.12
CA SER A 305 -12.29 2.31 -4.21
C SER A 305 -11.18 3.21 -4.75
N SER A 306 -10.94 3.18 -6.07
CA SER A 306 -9.91 3.99 -6.74
C SER A 306 -10.21 5.48 -6.66
N HIS A 307 -11.49 5.87 -6.75
CA HIS A 307 -11.85 7.28 -6.77
C HIS A 307 -11.68 7.98 -5.40
N ARG A 308 -11.71 7.22 -4.29
CA ARG A 308 -11.66 7.76 -2.92
C ARG A 308 -10.45 8.66 -2.68
N ALA A 309 -9.31 8.32 -3.29
CA ALA A 309 -8.05 9.06 -3.16
C ALA A 309 -8.20 10.55 -3.51
N PHE A 310 -9.04 10.89 -4.49
CA PHE A 310 -9.32 12.28 -4.86
C PHE A 310 -10.61 12.81 -4.23
N THR A 311 -11.67 12.00 -4.07
CA THR A 311 -12.91 12.45 -3.44
C THR A 311 -12.65 12.94 -2.01
N TYR A 312 -11.85 12.23 -1.21
CA TYR A 312 -11.50 12.66 0.15
C TYR A 312 -10.66 13.94 0.18
N ARG A 313 -9.79 14.14 -0.82
CA ARG A 313 -8.93 15.33 -0.86
C ARG A 313 -9.68 16.57 -1.38
N MET A 314 -10.55 16.38 -2.37
CA MET A 314 -11.04 17.44 -3.25
C MET A 314 -12.55 17.72 -3.12
N LYS A 315 -13.38 16.77 -2.67
CA LYS A 315 -14.85 16.93 -2.57
C LYS A 315 -15.29 17.29 -1.15
N LYS A 316 -16.17 18.30 -1.03
CA LYS A 316 -16.79 18.80 0.22
C LYS A 316 -15.75 19.28 1.27
N GLN A 317 -16.21 19.90 2.35
CA GLN A 317 -15.41 20.60 3.40
C GLN A 317 -14.94 22.03 3.07
N GLY A 318 -15.77 22.86 2.43
CA GLY A 318 -15.47 24.30 2.24
C GLY A 318 -14.28 24.60 1.31
N LYS A 319 -13.83 23.62 0.52
CA LYS A 319 -12.71 23.76 -0.42
C LYS A 319 -13.24 24.20 -1.79
N SER A 320 -12.74 25.32 -2.30
CA SER A 320 -12.90 25.76 -3.68
C SER A 320 -11.57 25.66 -4.41
N TRP A 321 -11.57 25.15 -5.64
CA TRP A 321 -10.36 24.99 -6.44
C TRP A 321 -10.44 25.83 -7.69
N THR A 322 -9.37 26.57 -7.99
CA THR A 322 -9.14 27.10 -9.34
C THR A 322 -8.84 25.93 -10.28
N GLU A 323 -9.10 26.07 -11.58
CA GLU A 323 -8.82 25.00 -12.56
C GLU A 323 -7.35 24.57 -12.53
N GLN A 324 -6.44 25.53 -12.39
CA GLN A 324 -5.01 25.27 -12.24
C GLN A 324 -4.67 24.52 -10.94
N GLY A 325 -5.25 24.95 -9.81
CA GLY A 325 -5.05 24.30 -8.52
C GLY A 325 -5.59 22.86 -8.49
N ALA A 326 -6.73 22.62 -9.14
CA ALA A 326 -7.30 21.29 -9.30
C ALA A 326 -6.39 20.39 -10.15
N LYS A 327 -5.91 20.88 -11.30
CA LYS A 327 -4.98 20.14 -12.17
C LYS A 327 -3.69 19.76 -11.45
N ALA A 328 -3.09 20.68 -10.70
CA ALA A 328 -1.87 20.42 -9.93
C ALA A 328 -2.10 19.37 -8.83
N MET A 329 -3.20 19.49 -8.08
CA MET A 329 -3.55 18.54 -7.02
C MET A 329 -3.85 17.14 -7.58
N ILE A 330 -4.54 17.05 -8.71
CA ILE A 330 -4.76 15.77 -9.39
C ILE A 330 -3.44 15.14 -9.82
N GLY A 331 -2.50 15.91 -10.38
CA GLY A 331 -1.18 15.39 -10.75
C GLY A 331 -0.43 14.79 -9.56
N LEU A 332 -0.48 15.43 -8.38
CA LEU A 332 0.12 14.89 -7.15
C LEU A 332 -0.57 13.60 -6.66
N ILE A 333 -1.90 13.54 -6.78
CA ILE A 333 -2.67 12.35 -6.38
C ILE A 333 -2.40 11.19 -7.32
N GLU A 334 -2.38 11.44 -8.64
CA GLU A 334 -2.09 10.44 -9.67
C GLU A 334 -0.68 9.86 -9.46
N ALA A 335 0.33 10.73 -9.30
CA ALA A 335 1.71 10.29 -9.01
C ALA A 335 1.78 9.47 -7.71
N ARG A 336 0.99 9.79 -6.68
CA ARG A 336 0.92 8.99 -5.45
C ARG A 336 0.28 7.64 -5.67
N MET A 337 -0.83 7.58 -6.42
CA MET A 337 -1.57 6.35 -6.70
C MET A 337 -0.74 5.36 -7.51
N ASN A 338 0.06 5.87 -8.45
CA ASN A 338 0.97 5.07 -9.27
C ASN A 338 2.33 4.79 -8.58
N GLY A 339 2.54 5.26 -7.34
CA GLY A 339 3.80 5.06 -6.61
C GLY A 339 4.99 5.89 -7.12
N GLU A 340 4.76 6.85 -8.01
CA GLU A 340 5.77 7.69 -8.69
C GLU A 340 6.10 8.97 -7.91
N LEU A 341 5.26 9.38 -6.95
CA LEU A 341 5.34 10.68 -6.28
C LEU A 341 6.72 10.97 -5.65
N GLN A 342 7.29 10.00 -4.93
CA GLN A 342 8.59 10.21 -4.24
C GLN A 342 9.73 10.38 -5.26
N ALA A 343 9.74 9.61 -6.35
CA ALA A 343 10.74 9.71 -7.40
C ALA A 343 10.63 11.04 -8.18
N SER A 344 9.41 11.45 -8.54
CA SER A 344 9.17 12.73 -9.23
C SER A 344 9.55 13.92 -8.34
N LEU A 345 9.21 13.90 -7.05
CA LEU A 345 9.60 14.95 -6.11
C LEU A 345 11.11 14.99 -5.89
N ASN A 346 11.78 13.85 -5.72
CA ASN A 346 13.24 13.83 -5.58
C ASN A 346 13.93 14.44 -6.81
N THR A 347 13.52 14.06 -8.02
CA THR A 347 14.09 14.63 -9.26
C THR A 347 13.95 16.16 -9.32
N ILE A 348 12.79 16.68 -8.91
CA ILE A 348 12.50 18.12 -8.92
C ILE A 348 13.24 18.85 -7.78
N LEU A 349 13.25 18.29 -6.57
CA LEU A 349 13.82 18.91 -5.37
C LEU A 349 15.36 18.84 -5.33
N GLU A 350 15.96 17.76 -5.86
CA GLU A 350 17.42 17.63 -6.01
C GLU A 350 17.99 18.68 -6.97
N GLN A 351 17.20 19.14 -7.95
CA GLN A 351 17.56 20.26 -8.81
C GLN A 351 17.45 21.62 -8.12
N LEU A 352 16.77 21.71 -6.97
CA LEU A 352 16.52 22.94 -6.22
C LEU A 352 17.45 23.12 -5.00
N THR A 353 17.99 22.04 -4.42
CA THR A 353 18.94 22.10 -3.29
C THR A 353 20.24 21.37 -3.60
N VAL A 354 21.28 22.12 -3.99
CA VAL A 354 22.64 21.60 -4.17
C VAL A 354 23.50 22.02 -2.97
N LEU A 355 24.04 21.07 -2.20
CA LEU A 355 25.07 21.36 -1.18
C LEU A 355 26.46 21.45 -1.83
N PRO A 356 27.32 22.41 -1.44
CA PRO A 356 28.69 22.46 -1.92
C PRO A 356 29.48 21.25 -1.41
N ARG A 357 30.23 20.59 -2.29
CA ARG A 357 31.11 19.47 -1.91
C ARG A 357 32.29 20.01 -1.10
N VAL A 358 32.32 19.73 0.20
CA VAL A 358 33.48 19.98 1.07
C VAL A 358 34.30 18.70 1.16
N ALA A 359 35.54 18.74 0.68
CA ALA A 359 36.47 17.62 0.79
C ALA A 359 37.27 17.74 2.10
N GLN A 360 36.83 17.12 3.21
CA GLN A 360 37.76 16.74 4.30
C GLN A 360 37.16 15.81 5.38
N THR A 361 38.00 14.88 5.83
CA THR A 361 37.75 13.68 6.65
C THR A 361 37.93 13.88 8.17
N ARG A 362 38.02 15.13 8.68
CA ARG A 362 38.40 15.45 10.08
C ARG A 362 37.29 15.34 11.13
N LEU A 363 36.03 15.14 10.75
CA LEU A 363 34.87 15.24 11.67
C LEU A 363 34.62 14.02 12.58
N LEU A 364 35.30 12.88 12.39
CA LEU A 364 34.96 11.61 13.07
C LEU A 364 35.89 11.23 14.24
N GLN A 365 37.02 11.92 14.46
CA GLN A 365 38.03 11.52 15.46
C GLN A 365 37.75 11.98 16.91
N GLU A 366 36.76 12.87 17.15
CA GLU A 366 36.54 13.50 18.47
C GLU A 366 35.48 12.81 19.37
N MET A 367 34.82 11.73 18.93
CA MET A 367 33.80 11.03 19.74
C MET A 367 34.36 9.81 20.50
N HIS A 368 34.86 9.99 21.74
CA HIS A 368 35.09 8.91 22.72
C HIS A 368 34.49 9.30 24.08
N ILE A 369 33.51 8.55 24.59
CA ILE A 369 32.74 8.87 25.81
C ILE A 369 33.35 8.18 27.04
N ARG A 370 33.74 8.93 28.10
CA ARG A 370 34.19 8.42 29.41
C ARG A 370 33.10 8.58 30.48
N THR A 371 32.82 7.52 31.22
CA THR A 371 31.68 7.32 32.16
C THR A 371 31.64 8.22 33.41
N GLY A 372 32.59 9.14 33.61
CA GLY A 372 32.73 9.94 34.84
C GLY A 372 32.20 11.38 34.77
N GLU A 373 31.94 11.94 33.58
CA GLU A 373 31.44 13.32 33.42
C GLU A 373 29.92 13.46 33.61
N PHE A 374 29.20 12.34 33.72
CA PHE A 374 27.74 12.28 33.80
C PHE A 374 27.15 12.84 35.13
N LEU A 375 27.98 13.06 36.16
CA LEU A 375 27.50 13.43 37.50
C LEU A 375 27.65 14.93 37.87
N ARG A 376 28.05 15.81 36.95
CA ARG A 376 28.02 17.26 37.20
C ARG A 376 26.82 17.92 36.50
N LYS A 377 25.81 18.30 37.28
CA LYS A 377 24.70 19.15 36.82
C LYS A 377 25.24 20.45 36.20
N ALA A 378 25.08 20.60 34.89
CA ALA A 378 25.30 21.88 34.20
C ALA A 378 24.10 22.83 34.48
N PRO A 379 24.34 24.14 34.62
CA PRO A 379 23.28 25.10 34.92
C PRO A 379 22.33 25.27 33.72
N THR A 380 21.03 25.35 34.01
CA THR A 380 19.95 25.56 33.03
C THR A 380 20.11 26.88 32.29
N LYS A 381 20.20 26.83 30.95
CA LYS A 381 20.05 28.01 30.10
C LYS A 381 18.56 28.40 30.01
N PRO A 382 18.20 29.70 30.12
CA PRO A 382 16.82 30.13 29.97
C PRO A 382 16.34 29.94 28.53
N SER A 383 15.09 29.49 28.36
CA SER A 383 14.47 29.32 27.05
C SER A 383 14.30 30.68 26.36
N ILE A 384 14.78 30.79 25.12
CA ILE A 384 14.39 31.90 24.25
C ILE A 384 13.00 31.53 23.70
N GLY A 385 11.96 32.11 24.30
CA GLY A 385 10.57 31.94 23.85
C GLY A 385 10.37 32.43 22.43
N ALA A 386 9.42 31.81 21.72
CA ALA A 386 9.05 32.13 20.35
C ALA A 386 8.75 33.63 20.19
N VAL A 387 9.65 34.36 19.53
CA VAL A 387 9.45 35.76 19.16
C VAL A 387 8.47 35.78 17.99
N GLN A 388 7.19 36.03 18.31
CA GLN A 388 6.05 36.22 17.41
C GLN A 388 5.54 34.97 16.66
N GLY A 389 4.80 34.12 17.38
CA GLY A 389 3.82 33.21 16.79
C GLY A 389 2.48 33.37 17.50
N ILE A 390 1.47 33.92 16.82
CA ILE A 390 0.08 33.87 17.29
C ILE A 390 -0.47 32.51 16.88
N ILE A 391 -0.92 31.71 17.84
CA ILE A 391 -1.76 30.54 17.57
C ILE A 391 -3.19 31.07 17.46
N PRO A 392 -3.83 31.08 16.27
CA PRO A 392 -5.25 31.36 16.20
C PRO A 392 -5.99 30.21 16.88
N ILE A 393 -6.58 30.48 18.04
CA ILE A 393 -7.55 29.58 18.65
C ILE A 393 -8.81 29.70 17.78
N ASN A 394 -8.98 28.79 16.82
CA ASN A 394 -10.25 28.62 16.12
C ASN A 394 -11.27 28.08 17.12
N THR A 395 -11.87 28.96 17.91
CA THR A 395 -13.10 28.66 18.63
C THR A 395 -14.21 28.47 17.59
N ALA A 396 -15.02 27.42 17.77
CA ALA A 396 -16.15 27.14 16.91
C ALA A 396 -17.16 28.30 16.97
N THR A 397 -17.30 29.06 15.88
CA THR A 397 -18.38 30.03 15.69
C THR A 397 -19.60 29.34 15.08
N SER A 398 -20.24 28.48 15.86
CA SER A 398 -21.61 28.05 15.59
C SER A 398 -22.46 28.34 16.81
N ARG A 399 -23.36 29.33 16.69
CA ARG A 399 -24.47 29.51 17.64
C ARG A 399 -25.55 28.48 17.31
N PRO A 400 -26.23 27.88 18.30
CA PRO A 400 -27.42 27.07 18.05
C PRO A 400 -28.49 27.98 17.43
N MET A 401 -29.00 27.62 16.25
CA MET A 401 -30.22 28.23 15.74
C MET A 401 -31.39 27.55 16.45
N GLY A 402 -32.26 28.39 17.04
CA GLY A 402 -33.65 28.03 17.28
C GLY A 402 -34.45 27.98 15.99
#